data_AF-A0A974CD68-F1
#
_entry.id   AF-A0A974CD68-F1
#
_cell.length_a   1.000
_cell.length_b   1.000
_cell.length_c   1.000
_cell.angle_alpha   90.00
_cell.angle_beta   90.00
_cell.angle_gamma   90.00
#
_symmetry.space_group_name_H-M   'P 1'
#
loop_
_entity.id
_entity.type
_entity.pdbx_description
1 polymer ?
#
loop_
_entity_poly.entity_id
_entity_poly.type
_entity_poly.pdbx_seq_one_letter_code
_entity_poly.pdbx_strand_id
1 'polypeptide(L)'
;MRSRPEVTNLRDCFPYNPPLSKKQNIGAANEVEQEESEHPTEIVINPDVERLGNSNWCNCGNCTPMATIMESMCCHDEPAIFAMIPTEDGCIIQADRFTNEFLNIERADWAYKITNFNVKKQPKEGKYMR
;
A
#
# COMPACT_ATOMS: atom_id res chain seq x y z
N MET A 1 15.86 21.00 -18.48
CA MET A 1 15.44 19.62 -18.81
C MET A 1 16.00 18.70 -17.74
N ARG A 2 15.17 18.17 -16.84
CA ARG A 2 15.64 17.19 -15.85
C ARG A 2 15.62 15.81 -16.51
N SER A 3 16.79 15.24 -16.75
CA SER A 3 16.96 13.87 -17.24
C SER A 3 16.36 12.92 -16.22
N ARG A 4 15.34 12.16 -16.63
CA ARG A 4 14.76 11.09 -15.81
C ARG A 4 15.76 9.94 -15.78
N PRO A 5 16.27 9.52 -14.60
CA PRO A 5 17.18 8.39 -14.53
C PRO A 5 16.45 7.10 -14.94
N GLU A 6 17.09 6.28 -15.76
CA GLU A 6 16.62 4.93 -16.07
C GLU A 6 16.77 4.05 -14.83
N VAL A 7 15.65 3.47 -14.38
CA VAL A 7 15.65 2.52 -13.26
C VAL A 7 16.13 1.18 -13.81
N THR A 8 17.37 0.82 -13.48
CA THR A 8 18.02 -0.42 -13.94
C THR A 8 17.86 -1.55 -12.94
N ASN A 9 17.71 -1.24 -11.65
CA ASN A 9 17.51 -2.23 -10.60
C ASN A 9 16.16 -2.05 -9.90
N LEU A 10 15.54 -3.18 -9.57
CA LEU A 10 14.25 -3.23 -8.86
C LEU A 10 14.29 -2.53 -7.48
N ARG A 11 15.48 -2.34 -6.92
CA ARG A 11 15.73 -1.61 -5.65
C ARG A 11 15.71 -0.09 -5.79
N ASP A 12 15.79 0.43 -7.01
CA ASP A 12 15.76 1.87 -7.29
C ASP A 12 14.31 2.39 -7.42
N CYS A 13 13.32 1.48 -7.37
CA CYS A 13 11.91 1.82 -7.24
C CYS A 13 11.58 2.11 -5.77
N PHE A 14 11.19 3.35 -5.49
CA PHE A 14 10.70 3.78 -4.18
C PHE A 14 9.20 3.45 -4.02
N PRO A 15 8.70 3.06 -2.82
CA PRO A 15 9.42 2.67 -1.61
C PRO A 15 9.44 1.15 -1.40
N TYR A 16 10.65 0.64 -1.15
CA TYR A 16 11.03 -0.57 -0.42
C TYR A 16 9.94 -1.64 -0.15
N ASN A 17 10.00 -2.75 -0.90
CA ASN A 17 9.38 -4.01 -0.48
C ASN A 17 10.41 -4.79 0.36
N PRO A 18 10.17 -5.10 1.64
CA PRO A 18 11.11 -5.90 2.43
C PRO A 18 11.30 -7.29 1.79
N PRO A 19 12.51 -7.85 1.80
CA PRO A 19 12.75 -9.16 1.21
C PRO A 19 11.96 -10.22 2.00
N LEU A 20 11.11 -10.96 1.29
CA LEU A 20 10.49 -12.19 1.79
C LEU A 20 11.61 -13.09 2.33
N SER A 21 11.67 -13.24 3.66
CA SER A 21 12.61 -14.10 4.33
C SER A 21 12.49 -15.53 3.78
N LYS A 22 13.63 -16.05 3.35
CA LYS A 22 13.82 -17.38 2.78
C LYS A 22 13.16 -18.46 3.65
N LYS A 23 12.47 -19.39 2.99
CA LYS A 23 12.09 -20.71 3.53
C LYS A 23 13.28 -21.33 4.27
N GLN A 24 13.10 -21.67 5.54
CA GLN A 24 13.83 -22.75 6.18
C GLN A 24 12.83 -23.84 6.56
N ASN A 25 12.87 -24.93 5.81
CA ASN A 25 12.35 -26.23 6.20
C ASN A 25 13.47 -26.94 6.96
N ILE A 26 13.32 -27.18 8.26
CA ILE A 26 13.87 -28.35 8.94
C ILE A 26 12.85 -28.75 10.01
N GLY A 27 12.25 -29.93 9.85
CA GLY A 27 11.49 -30.58 10.90
C GLY A 27 12.37 -31.56 11.68
N ALA A 28 12.11 -31.71 12.98
CA ALA A 28 12.24 -32.95 13.75
C ALA A 28 11.65 -32.72 15.14
N ALA A 29 10.76 -33.63 15.55
CA ALA A 29 10.19 -33.69 16.89
C ALA A 29 11.27 -33.99 17.93
N ASN A 30 11.18 -33.37 19.11
CA ASN A 30 11.30 -34.05 20.39
C ASN A 30 10.80 -33.15 21.53
N GLU A 31 10.14 -33.82 22.47
CA GLU A 31 9.40 -33.33 23.61
C GLU A 31 10.30 -32.87 24.77
N VAL A 32 9.81 -31.82 25.45
CA VAL A 32 9.81 -31.54 26.90
C VAL A 32 11.16 -31.49 27.64
N GLU A 33 11.48 -30.31 28.20
CA GLU A 33 11.68 -30.14 29.65
C GLU A 33 11.50 -28.67 30.04
N GLN A 34 10.69 -28.45 31.09
CA GLN A 34 10.36 -27.17 31.69
C GLN A 34 11.53 -26.67 32.54
N GLU A 35 11.95 -25.43 32.31
CA GLU A 35 12.59 -24.62 33.36
C GLU A 35 11.95 -23.22 33.35
N GLU A 36 11.24 -22.93 34.44
CA GLU A 36 10.71 -21.62 34.79
C GLU A 36 11.86 -20.62 34.95
N SER A 37 11.95 -19.66 34.05
CA SER A 37 12.56 -18.37 34.37
C SER A 37 11.56 -17.28 33.99
N GLU A 38 10.82 -16.81 34.99
CA GLU A 38 9.92 -15.67 34.92
C GLU A 38 10.75 -14.40 34.62
N HIS A 39 10.85 -14.05 33.35
CA HIS A 39 11.14 -12.70 32.92
C HIS A 39 10.02 -12.32 31.95
N PRO A 40 9.23 -11.27 32.21
CA PRO A 40 8.25 -10.82 31.24
C PRO A 40 9.02 -10.27 30.04
N THR A 41 9.23 -11.10 29.03
CA THR A 41 9.50 -10.60 27.68
C THR A 41 8.20 -9.98 27.22
N GLU A 42 8.07 -8.68 27.45
CA GLU A 42 7.15 -7.85 26.69
C GLU A 42 7.45 -8.11 25.21
N ILE A 43 6.58 -8.88 24.56
CA ILE A 43 6.59 -8.98 23.12
C ILE A 43 6.26 -7.55 22.66
N VAL A 44 7.28 -6.81 22.25
CA VAL A 44 7.10 -5.55 21.54
C VAL A 44 6.53 -5.93 20.18
N ILE A 45 5.23 -6.17 20.14
CA ILE A 45 4.50 -6.26 18.90
C ILE A 45 4.57 -4.85 18.34
N ASN A 46 5.40 -4.63 17.33
CA ASN A 46 5.32 -3.39 16.57
C ASN A 46 3.87 -3.30 16.06
N PRO A 47 3.10 -2.26 16.45
CA PRO A 47 1.68 -2.15 16.11
C PRO A 47 1.46 -2.17 14.58
N ASP A 48 2.51 -1.86 13.83
CA ASP A 48 2.58 -1.92 12.38
C ASP A 48 2.54 -3.34 11.80
N VAL A 49 3.10 -4.34 12.50
CA VAL A 49 3.06 -5.75 12.05
C VAL A 49 1.65 -6.32 12.20
N GLU A 50 0.87 -5.84 13.18
CA GLU A 50 -0.51 -6.27 13.42
C GLU A 50 -1.45 -5.90 12.26
N ARG A 51 -1.06 -4.96 11.40
CA ARG A 51 -1.87 -4.50 10.26
C ARG A 51 -1.71 -5.36 9.00
N LEU A 52 -0.75 -6.29 8.97
CA LEU A 52 -0.47 -7.10 7.78
C LEU A 52 -1.53 -8.18 7.56
N GLY A 53 -1.92 -8.37 6.30
CA GLY A 53 -2.80 -9.47 5.90
C GLY A 53 -4.22 -9.42 6.47
N ASN A 54 -4.62 -8.32 7.11
CA ASN A 54 -5.99 -8.07 7.58
C ASN A 54 -6.39 -6.61 7.36
N SER A 55 -7.66 -6.29 7.64
CA SER A 55 -8.25 -4.94 7.50
C SER A 55 -8.88 -4.42 8.80
N ASN A 56 -8.50 -4.99 9.95
CA ASN A 56 -9.10 -4.62 11.25
C ASN A 56 -8.76 -3.17 11.67
N TRP A 57 -7.72 -2.60 11.08
CA TRP A 57 -7.29 -1.21 11.26
C TRP A 57 -8.11 -0.21 10.41
N CYS A 58 -9.00 -0.68 9.55
CA CYS A 58 -9.79 0.17 8.66
C CYS A 58 -10.97 0.82 9.41
N ASN A 59 -11.06 2.15 9.31
CA ASN A 59 -12.17 2.92 9.88
C ASN A 59 -13.22 3.34 8.83
N CYS A 60 -12.92 3.22 7.54
CA CYS A 60 -13.81 3.64 6.45
C CYS A 60 -14.61 2.49 5.81
N GLY A 61 -14.37 1.24 6.23
CA GLY A 61 -15.06 0.04 5.75
C GLY A 61 -14.71 -0.42 4.32
N ASN A 62 -13.82 0.27 3.62
CA ASN A 62 -13.52 -0.01 2.20
C ASN A 62 -12.09 -0.52 1.93
N CYS A 63 -11.24 -0.65 2.96
CA CYS A 63 -9.88 -1.15 2.78
C CYS A 63 -9.86 -2.68 2.66
N THR A 64 -8.96 -3.19 1.81
CA THR A 64 -8.67 -4.62 1.70
C THR A 64 -7.41 -4.98 2.49
N PRO A 65 -7.24 -6.24 2.91
CA PRO A 65 -5.97 -6.74 3.44
C PRO A 65 -4.81 -6.44 2.49
N MET A 66 -3.72 -5.86 3.02
CA MET A 66 -2.54 -5.51 2.22
C MET A 66 -1.34 -6.40 2.57
N ALA A 67 -0.45 -6.58 1.59
CA ALA A 67 0.72 -7.43 1.70
C ALA A 67 1.89 -6.74 2.41
N THR A 68 1.89 -5.40 2.46
CA THR A 68 2.95 -4.60 3.08
C THR A 68 2.38 -3.64 4.12
N ILE A 69 3.18 -3.35 5.15
CA ILE A 69 2.82 -2.45 6.24
C ILE A 69 2.50 -1.06 5.70
N MET A 70 3.33 -0.59 4.75
CA MET A 70 3.20 0.72 4.12
C MET A 70 1.88 0.89 3.37
N GLU A 71 1.33 -0.19 2.83
CA GLU A 71 0.04 -0.18 2.12
C GLU A 71 -1.15 -0.30 3.09
N SER A 72 -0.95 -0.81 4.31
CA SER A 72 -1.98 -0.97 5.34
C SER A 72 -2.37 0.37 6.02
N MET A 73 -2.79 1.36 5.23
CA MET A 73 -3.25 2.67 5.70
C MET A 73 -4.70 2.98 5.30
N CYS A 74 -5.44 3.58 6.22
CA CYS A 74 -6.83 3.99 5.99
C CYS A 74 -6.87 5.46 5.54
N CYS A 75 -7.87 5.83 4.74
CA CYS A 75 -8.10 7.24 4.38
C CYS A 75 -8.46 8.13 5.59
N HIS A 76 -8.79 7.54 6.73
CA HIS A 76 -9.00 8.26 7.99
C HIS A 76 -7.71 8.44 8.81
N ASP A 77 -6.61 7.73 8.48
CA ASP A 77 -5.35 7.80 9.23
C ASP A 77 -4.58 9.09 8.91
N GLU A 78 -4.67 9.58 7.66
CA GLU A 78 -4.00 10.79 7.20
C GLU A 78 -4.92 12.02 7.33
N PRO A 79 -4.61 13.00 8.20
CA PRO A 79 -5.49 14.14 8.47
C PRO A 79 -5.80 14.97 7.22
N ALA A 80 -4.83 15.13 6.32
CA ALA A 80 -5.05 15.86 5.07
C ALA A 80 -6.07 15.17 4.16
N ILE A 81 -6.10 13.83 4.16
CA ILE A 81 -7.06 13.03 3.40
C ILE A 81 -8.42 13.04 4.10
N PHE A 82 -8.43 12.83 5.41
CA PHE A 82 -9.67 12.84 6.20
C PHE A 82 -10.42 14.16 6.08
N ALA A 83 -9.72 15.30 6.07
CA ALA A 83 -10.32 16.62 5.87
C ALA A 83 -10.98 16.83 4.50
N MET A 84 -10.68 15.97 3.50
CA MET A 84 -11.32 15.99 2.19
C MET A 84 -12.58 15.13 2.10
N ILE A 85 -12.87 14.31 3.12
CA ILE A 85 -14.06 13.45 3.16
C ILE A 85 -15.25 14.32 3.61
N PRO A 86 -16.34 14.38 2.82
CA PRO A 86 -17.56 15.08 3.23
C PRO A 86 -18.11 14.50 4.54
N THR A 87 -18.72 15.34 5.38
CA THR A 87 -19.22 14.91 6.71
C THR A 87 -20.32 13.85 6.66
N GLU A 88 -21.03 13.73 5.55
CA GLU A 88 -22.05 12.70 5.35
C GLU A 88 -21.46 11.37 4.82
N ASP A 89 -20.24 11.41 4.29
CA ASP A 89 -19.57 10.27 3.68
C ASP A 89 -18.62 9.59 4.67
N GLY A 90 -18.53 8.27 4.58
CA GLY A 90 -17.68 7.44 5.44
C GLY A 90 -16.33 7.11 4.81
N CYS A 91 -16.08 7.49 3.55
CA CYS A 91 -14.86 7.12 2.85
C CYS A 91 -14.50 8.13 1.74
N ILE A 92 -13.19 8.33 1.53
CA ILE A 92 -12.67 9.21 0.48
C ILE A 92 -13.14 8.86 -0.94
N ILE A 93 -13.49 7.60 -1.21
CA ILE A 93 -13.98 7.18 -2.53
C ILE A 93 -15.37 7.74 -2.86
N GLN A 94 -16.12 8.18 -1.84
CA GLN A 94 -17.45 8.75 -2.00
C GLN A 94 -17.40 10.25 -2.30
N ALA A 95 -16.26 10.91 -2.02
CA ALA A 95 -16.10 12.32 -2.34
C ALA A 95 -16.25 12.54 -3.85
N ASP A 96 -17.06 13.53 -4.26
CA ASP A 96 -17.29 13.88 -5.67
C ASP A 96 -15.98 14.09 -6.45
N ARG A 97 -14.98 14.64 -5.76
CA ARG A 97 -13.65 14.88 -6.32
C ARG A 97 -12.94 13.58 -6.71
N PHE A 98 -13.18 12.48 -5.98
CA PHE A 98 -12.59 11.19 -6.27
C PHE A 98 -12.97 10.69 -7.67
N THR A 99 -14.28 10.68 -7.94
CA THR A 99 -14.83 10.25 -9.24
C THR A 99 -14.40 11.18 -10.38
N ASN A 100 -14.47 12.49 -10.16
CA ASN A 100 -14.22 13.48 -11.21
C ASN A 100 -12.73 13.71 -11.51
N GLU A 101 -11.85 13.56 -10.53
CA GLU A 101 -10.43 13.84 -10.70
C GLU A 101 -9.56 12.59 -10.87
N PHE A 102 -9.86 11.51 -10.15
CA PHE A 102 -8.97 10.33 -10.09
C PHE A 102 -9.48 9.15 -10.91
N LEU A 103 -10.80 8.92 -10.97
CA LEU A 103 -11.39 7.85 -11.77
C LEU A 103 -11.77 8.27 -13.20
N ASN A 104 -11.70 9.58 -13.51
CA ASN A 104 -12.01 10.08 -14.84
C ASN A 104 -10.86 9.76 -15.83
N ILE A 105 -11.10 8.79 -16.71
CA ILE A 105 -10.11 8.31 -17.68
C ILE A 105 -9.66 9.40 -18.67
N GLU A 106 -10.58 10.24 -19.15
CA GLU A 106 -10.25 11.32 -20.09
C GLU A 106 -9.35 12.34 -19.41
N ARG A 107 -9.66 12.71 -18.16
CA ARG A 107 -8.84 13.63 -17.39
C ARG A 107 -7.44 13.07 -17.13
N ALA A 108 -7.33 11.79 -16.78
CA ALA A 108 -6.05 11.12 -16.59
C ALA A 108 -5.23 11.07 -17.89
N ASP A 109 -5.88 10.78 -19.02
CA ASP A 109 -5.25 10.76 -20.34
C ASP A 109 -4.77 12.16 -20.78
N TRP A 110 -5.60 13.20 -20.59
CA TRP A 110 -5.20 14.57 -20.85
C TRP A 110 -4.02 15.00 -19.97
N ALA A 111 -4.06 14.70 -18.68
CA ALA A 111 -2.94 14.98 -17.77
C ALA A 111 -1.66 14.27 -18.23
N TYR A 112 -1.76 13.02 -18.68
CA TYR A 112 -0.64 12.28 -19.24
C TYR A 112 -0.08 12.95 -20.50
N LYS A 113 -0.93 13.26 -21.48
CA LYS A 113 -0.54 13.89 -22.75
C LYS A 113 0.12 15.25 -22.55
N ILE A 114 -0.44 16.07 -21.65
CA ILE A 114 0.09 17.41 -21.35
C ILE A 114 1.42 17.34 -20.59
N THR A 115 1.58 16.39 -19.68
CA THR A 115 2.86 16.25 -18.94
C THR A 115 3.93 15.54 -19.78
N ASN A 116 3.52 14.78 -20.79
CA ASN A 116 4.38 13.95 -21.62
C ASN A 116 4.32 14.33 -23.11
N PHE A 117 4.25 15.62 -23.46
CA PHE A 117 4.19 16.09 -24.86
C PHE A 117 5.28 15.52 -25.79
N ASN A 118 6.40 15.05 -25.24
CA ASN A 118 7.49 14.43 -26.00
C ASN A 118 7.36 12.90 -26.19
N VAL A 119 6.33 12.27 -25.64
CA VAL A 119 6.12 10.82 -25.77
C VAL A 119 5.52 10.50 -27.13
N LYS A 120 6.33 9.82 -27.96
CA LYS A 120 5.98 9.47 -29.35
C LYS A 120 5.09 8.22 -29.48
N LYS A 121 4.76 7.54 -28.36
CA LYS A 121 3.98 6.30 -28.36
C LYS A 121 2.88 6.38 -27.32
N GLN A 122 1.63 6.24 -27.77
CA GLN A 122 0.48 6.13 -26.87
C GLN A 122 0.55 4.80 -26.09
N PRO A 123 0.15 4.80 -24.80
CA PRO A 123 0.01 3.58 -24.03
C PRO A 123 -1.06 2.67 -24.66
N LYS A 124 -0.83 1.36 -24.66
CA LYS A 124 -1.81 0.38 -25.17
C LYS A 124 -2.93 0.20 -24.14
N GLU A 125 -4.07 0.84 -24.35
CA GLU A 125 -5.22 0.83 -23.44
C GLU A 125 -5.65 -0.59 -23.01
N GLY A 126 -5.66 -1.54 -23.95
CA GLY A 126 -6.04 -2.94 -23.68
C GLY A 126 -5.14 -3.70 -22.69
N LYS A 127 -4.00 -3.15 -22.26
CA LYS A 127 -3.18 -3.74 -21.18
C LYS A 127 -3.61 -3.31 -19.77
N TYR A 128 -4.38 -2.23 -19.65
CA TYR A 128 -4.71 -1.60 -18.37
C TYR A 128 -6.16 -1.81 -17.93
N MET A 129 -7.02 -2.27 -18.84
CA MET A 129 -8.34 -2.80 -18.51
C MET A 129 -8.15 -4.21 -17.94
N ARG A 130 -8.51 -4.41 -16.66
CA ARG A 130 -8.54 -5.73 -16.01
C ARG A 130 -9.85 -6.44 -16.28
#